data_AF-A0A950A499-F1
#
_entry.id   AF-A0A950A499-F1
#
_cell.length_a   1.000
_cell.length_b   1.000
_cell.length_c   1.000
_cell.angle_alpha   90.00
_cell.angle_beta   90.00
_cell.angle_gamma   90.00
#
_symmetry.space_group_name_H-M   'P 1'
#
loop_
_entity.id
_entity.type
_entity.pdbx_description
1 polymer ?
#
loop_
_entity_poly.entity_id
_entity_poly.type
_entity_poly.pdbx_seq_one_letter_code
_entity_poly.pdbx_strand_id
1 'polypeptide(L)'
;SNPLFELETGRITEAAFMGALSRQLSAATGQEVELDGFGERYFHRLDPNEPMIEYMRALRGRGYKLAICTNNIREWEAHWRAMLPVDEIFDVVVDSAFVGSRKPEPRIYEITLERLGAAPDTTLFIDDVEVNCEGARQLGIGAIRFRSTEQAIGEIEAALGEA
;
A
#
# COMPACT_ATOMS: atom_id res chain seq x y z
N SER A 1 -11.67 19.35 1.93
CA SER A 1 -11.19 17.98 1.69
C SER A 1 -9.69 17.92 1.99
N ASN A 2 -9.14 16.76 2.32
CA ASN A 2 -7.69 16.60 2.52
C ASN A 2 -7.03 16.37 1.13
N PRO A 3 -6.15 17.27 0.64
CA PRO A 3 -5.56 17.14 -0.70
C PRO A 3 -4.75 15.86 -0.89
N LEU A 4 -4.09 15.36 0.16
CA LEU A 4 -3.39 14.08 0.07
C LEU A 4 -4.35 12.92 -0.19
N PHE A 5 -5.54 12.95 0.44
CA PHE A 5 -6.53 11.89 0.22
C PHE A 5 -7.16 12.00 -1.17
N GLU A 6 -7.29 13.20 -1.73
CA GLU A 6 -7.70 13.37 -3.12
C GLU A 6 -6.63 12.83 -4.09
N LEU A 7 -5.36 13.05 -3.80
CA LEU A 7 -4.25 12.51 -4.57
C LEU A 7 -4.22 10.97 -4.50
N GLU A 8 -4.27 10.42 -3.30
CA GLU A 8 -4.26 8.97 -3.06
C GLU A 8 -5.50 8.25 -3.62
N THR A 9 -6.59 8.96 -3.91
CA THR A 9 -7.78 8.39 -4.55
C THR A 9 -7.88 8.75 -6.04
N GLY A 10 -6.82 9.33 -6.61
CA GLY A 10 -6.73 9.69 -8.01
C GLY A 10 -7.70 10.79 -8.45
N ARG A 11 -8.23 11.59 -7.51
CA ARG A 11 -9.12 12.74 -7.78
C ARG A 11 -8.34 13.96 -8.26
N ILE A 12 -7.06 14.07 -7.90
CA ILE A 12 -6.13 15.07 -8.42
C ILE A 12 -4.84 14.38 -8.88
N THR A 13 -4.11 15.02 -9.79
CA THR A 13 -2.82 14.53 -10.29
C THR A 13 -1.67 14.91 -9.36
N GLU A 14 -0.55 14.20 -9.45
CA GLU A 14 0.69 14.57 -8.76
C GLU A 14 1.09 16.01 -9.09
N ALA A 15 1.06 16.39 -10.37
CA ALA A 15 1.40 17.74 -10.82
C ALA A 15 0.50 18.82 -10.18
N ALA A 16 -0.80 18.57 -10.07
CA ALA A 16 -1.72 19.50 -9.41
C ALA A 16 -1.43 19.64 -7.92
N PHE A 17 -1.15 18.52 -7.24
CA PHE A 17 -0.81 18.49 -5.82
C PHE A 17 0.54 19.19 -5.55
N MET A 18 1.59 18.83 -6.28
CA MET A 18 2.94 19.39 -6.12
C MET A 18 2.96 20.88 -6.47
N GLY A 19 2.27 21.29 -7.53
CA GLY A 19 2.15 22.71 -7.86
C GLY A 19 1.42 23.53 -6.79
N ALA A 20 0.39 22.96 -6.15
CA ALA A 20 -0.28 23.61 -5.02
C ALA A 20 0.63 23.70 -3.79
N LEU A 21 1.35 22.63 -3.48
CA LEU A 21 2.27 22.58 -2.34
C LEU A 21 3.46 23.53 -2.53
N SER A 22 4.06 23.56 -3.72
CA SER A 22 5.14 24.48 -4.11
C SER A 22 4.72 25.95 -3.87
N ARG A 23 3.53 26.35 -4.32
CA ARG A 23 3.02 27.72 -4.10
C ARG A 23 2.82 28.02 -2.61
N GLN A 24 2.28 27.09 -1.84
CA GLN A 24 2.05 27.29 -0.40
C GLN A 24 3.36 27.39 0.38
N LEU A 25 4.33 26.53 0.09
CA LEU A 25 5.64 26.57 0.73
C LEU A 25 6.38 27.85 0.34
N SER A 26 6.34 28.24 -0.92
CA SER A 26 7.01 29.46 -1.38
C SER A 26 6.48 30.71 -0.68
N ALA A 27 5.15 30.78 -0.50
CA ALA A 27 4.52 31.85 0.25
C ALA A 27 4.88 31.84 1.75
N ALA A 28 5.02 30.65 2.35
CA ALA A 28 5.33 30.50 3.77
C ALA A 28 6.80 30.78 4.12
N THR A 29 7.73 30.43 3.22
CA THR A 29 9.17 30.60 3.43
C THR A 29 9.70 31.93 2.87
N GLY A 30 8.97 32.55 1.94
CA GLY A 30 9.46 33.69 1.16
C GLY A 30 10.55 33.31 0.15
N GLN A 31 10.76 32.02 -0.11
CA GLN A 31 11.73 31.49 -1.07
C GLN A 31 10.99 30.72 -2.14
N GLU A 32 11.45 30.77 -3.39
CA GLU A 32 10.89 29.92 -4.45
C GLU A 32 11.20 28.44 -4.16
N VAL A 33 10.16 27.61 -4.11
CA VAL A 33 10.24 26.17 -3.84
C VAL A 33 9.71 25.40 -5.03
N GLU A 34 10.60 24.68 -5.71
CA GLU A 34 10.28 23.79 -6.82
C GLU A 34 10.24 22.33 -6.34
N LEU A 35 9.17 21.60 -6.69
CA LEU A 35 8.94 20.20 -6.26
C LEU A 35 8.92 19.19 -7.43
N ASP A 36 9.44 19.60 -8.59
CA ASP A 36 9.50 18.74 -9.77
C ASP A 36 10.35 17.47 -9.54
N GLY A 37 9.93 16.37 -10.16
CA GLY A 37 10.63 15.08 -10.09
C GLY A 37 10.63 14.44 -8.70
N PHE A 38 9.70 14.83 -7.81
CA PHE A 38 9.63 14.28 -6.46
C PHE A 38 9.46 12.76 -6.45
N GLY A 39 8.52 12.20 -7.22
CA GLY A 39 8.30 10.76 -7.32
C GLY A 39 9.57 9.98 -7.68
N GLU A 40 10.25 10.36 -8.77
CA GLU A 40 11.51 9.72 -9.20
C GLU A 40 12.56 9.73 -8.08
N ARG A 41 12.76 10.89 -7.43
CA ARG A 41 13.71 11.03 -6.30
C ARG A 41 13.31 10.24 -5.07
N TYR A 42 12.03 10.06 -4.84
CA TYR A 42 11.49 9.27 -3.74
C TYR A 42 11.80 7.79 -3.96
N PHE A 43 11.44 7.23 -5.13
CA PHE A 43 11.67 5.82 -5.44
C PHE A 43 13.16 5.45 -5.57
N HIS A 44 14.02 6.38 -6.01
CA HIS A 44 15.47 6.15 -6.04
C HIS A 44 16.11 5.89 -4.66
N ARG A 45 15.40 6.16 -3.56
CA ARG A 45 15.86 5.96 -2.18
C ARG A 45 15.16 4.80 -1.48
N LEU A 46 14.30 4.08 -2.18
CA LEU A 46 13.60 2.93 -1.63
C LEU A 46 14.29 1.66 -2.11
N ASP A 47 14.54 0.75 -1.18
CA ASP A 47 15.03 -0.59 -1.46
C ASP A 47 13.90 -1.60 -1.21
N PRO A 48 13.70 -2.59 -2.10
CA PRO A 48 12.76 -3.66 -1.85
C PRO A 48 13.18 -4.50 -0.65
N ASN A 49 12.19 -4.95 0.14
CA ASN A 49 12.43 -5.84 1.27
C ASN A 49 12.57 -7.29 0.78
N GLU A 50 13.76 -7.63 0.27
CA GLU A 50 14.03 -8.95 -0.34
C GLU A 50 13.64 -10.14 0.56
N PRO A 51 13.95 -10.16 1.88
CA PRO A 51 13.49 -11.26 2.75
C PRO A 51 11.97 -11.42 2.80
N MET A 52 11.22 -10.32 2.76
CA MET A 52 9.76 -10.38 2.71
C MET A 52 9.25 -10.85 1.34
N ILE A 53 9.92 -10.46 0.25
CA ILE A 53 9.59 -10.91 -1.11
C ILE A 53 9.75 -12.43 -1.23
N GLU A 54 10.87 -12.98 -0.77
CA GLU A 54 11.09 -14.44 -0.78
C GLU A 54 10.06 -15.16 0.09
N TYR A 55 9.69 -14.59 1.22
CA TYR A 55 8.64 -15.14 2.06
C TYR A 55 7.27 -15.18 1.37
N MET A 56 6.89 -14.09 0.67
CA MET A 56 5.65 -14.06 -0.09
C MET A 56 5.65 -15.06 -1.25
N ARG A 57 6.80 -15.29 -1.92
CA ARG A 57 6.93 -16.40 -2.89
C ARG A 57 6.66 -17.75 -2.25
N ALA A 58 7.22 -18.00 -1.07
CA ALA A 58 7.00 -19.26 -0.35
C ALA A 58 5.52 -19.46 0.04
N LEU A 59 4.84 -18.41 0.49
CA LEU A 59 3.39 -18.45 0.78
C LEU A 59 2.58 -18.78 -0.48
N ARG A 60 2.88 -18.15 -1.62
CA ARG A 60 2.25 -18.50 -2.90
C ARG A 60 2.49 -19.98 -3.26
N GLY A 61 3.71 -20.47 -3.07
CA GLY A 61 4.08 -21.88 -3.27
C GLY A 61 3.32 -22.87 -2.37
N ARG A 62 2.89 -22.42 -1.18
CA ARG A 62 2.02 -23.16 -0.25
C ARG A 62 0.53 -23.12 -0.64
N GLY A 63 0.16 -22.36 -1.67
CA GLY A 63 -1.21 -22.26 -2.17
C GLY A 63 -2.04 -21.13 -1.57
N TYR A 64 -1.42 -20.21 -0.82
CA TYR A 64 -2.10 -19.01 -0.35
C TYR A 64 -2.30 -18.01 -1.50
N LYS A 65 -3.48 -17.38 -1.53
CA LYS A 65 -3.74 -16.25 -2.44
C LYS A 65 -3.18 -14.98 -1.84
N LEU A 66 -2.52 -14.16 -2.65
CA LEU A 66 -1.87 -12.93 -2.20
C LEU A 66 -2.39 -11.72 -2.96
N ALA A 67 -2.61 -10.62 -2.24
CA ALA A 67 -3.03 -9.36 -2.82
C ALA A 67 -2.16 -8.18 -2.32
N ILE A 68 -1.94 -7.21 -3.19
CA ILE A 68 -1.48 -5.88 -2.81
C ILE A 68 -2.70 -5.00 -2.56
N CYS A 69 -2.79 -4.38 -1.38
CA CYS A 69 -3.76 -3.34 -1.06
C CYS A 69 -3.00 -2.10 -0.58
N THR A 70 -2.88 -1.09 -1.45
CA THR A 70 -1.95 0.04 -1.23
C THR A 70 -2.62 1.40 -1.37
N ASN A 71 -2.18 2.35 -0.56
CA ASN A 71 -2.46 3.77 -0.76
C ASN A 71 -1.33 4.35 -1.61
N ASN A 72 -1.63 4.87 -2.79
CA ASN A 72 -0.58 5.32 -3.71
C ASN A 72 -1.02 6.49 -4.59
N ILE A 73 -0.08 7.00 -5.38
CA ILE A 73 -0.28 8.03 -6.40
C ILE A 73 -0.31 7.35 -7.77
N ARG A 74 -1.30 7.72 -8.60
CA ARG A 74 -1.54 7.06 -9.89
C ARG A 74 -0.30 7.06 -10.79
N GLU A 75 0.37 8.20 -10.88
CA GLU A 75 1.56 8.42 -11.71
C GLU A 75 2.78 7.62 -11.23
N TRP A 76 2.74 7.10 -10.00
CA TRP A 76 3.82 6.32 -9.42
C TRP A 76 3.69 4.82 -9.70
N GLU A 77 2.62 4.37 -10.35
CA GLU A 77 2.36 2.95 -10.59
C GLU A 77 3.55 2.23 -11.22
N ALA A 78 4.08 2.77 -12.32
CA ALA A 78 5.20 2.17 -13.03
C ALA A 78 6.47 2.06 -12.16
N HIS A 79 6.70 3.03 -11.27
CA HIS A 79 7.89 3.07 -10.45
C HIS A 79 7.86 1.97 -9.38
N TRP A 80 6.79 1.89 -8.60
CA TRP A 80 6.71 0.89 -7.53
C TRP A 80 6.56 -0.53 -8.08
N ARG A 81 5.84 -0.71 -9.20
CA ARG A 81 5.72 -2.04 -9.83
C ARG A 81 7.06 -2.53 -10.37
N ALA A 82 7.95 -1.65 -10.82
CA ALA A 82 9.28 -2.03 -11.27
C ALA A 82 10.20 -2.51 -10.13
N MET A 83 9.88 -2.18 -8.88
CA MET A 83 10.67 -2.59 -7.70
C MET A 83 10.30 -3.98 -7.17
N LEU A 84 9.16 -4.54 -7.59
CA LEU A 84 8.63 -5.78 -7.05
C LEU A 84 8.28 -6.75 -8.18
N PRO A 85 8.46 -8.06 -8.01
CA PRO A 85 7.99 -9.06 -8.97
C PRO A 85 6.46 -9.26 -8.81
N VAL A 86 5.67 -8.21 -9.09
CA VAL A 86 4.24 -8.13 -8.75
C VAL A 86 3.45 -9.28 -9.37
N ASP A 87 3.59 -9.48 -10.69
CA ASP A 87 2.80 -10.45 -11.43
C ASP A 87 3.25 -11.91 -11.17
N GLU A 88 4.43 -12.09 -10.57
CA GLU A 88 4.94 -13.39 -10.11
C GLU A 88 4.32 -13.80 -8.78
N ILE A 89 4.11 -12.85 -7.86
CA ILE A 89 3.77 -13.11 -6.47
C ILE A 89 2.29 -12.91 -6.17
N PHE A 90 1.65 -11.89 -6.72
CA PHE A 90 0.30 -11.51 -6.32
C PHE A 90 -0.74 -11.94 -7.36
N ASP A 91 -1.92 -12.32 -6.87
CA ASP A 91 -3.09 -12.63 -7.69
C ASP A 91 -3.87 -11.35 -8.03
N VAL A 92 -3.85 -10.38 -7.12
CA VAL A 92 -4.65 -9.16 -7.19
C VAL A 92 -3.81 -7.95 -6.75
N VAL A 93 -3.99 -6.84 -7.47
CA VAL A 93 -3.53 -5.52 -7.04
C VAL A 93 -4.75 -4.61 -6.88
N VAL A 94 -4.87 -3.99 -5.71
CA VAL A 94 -5.82 -2.93 -5.39
C VAL A 94 -5.02 -1.70 -4.98
N ASP A 95 -4.95 -0.75 -5.90
CA ASP A 95 -4.30 0.55 -5.70
C ASP A 95 -5.37 1.63 -5.54
N SER A 96 -5.31 2.36 -4.41
CA SER A 96 -6.28 3.37 -4.02
C SER A 96 -6.52 4.42 -5.10
N ALA A 97 -5.46 4.80 -5.84
CA ALA A 97 -5.55 5.84 -6.86
C ALA A 97 -6.44 5.41 -8.02
N PHE A 98 -6.54 4.10 -8.29
CA PHE A 98 -7.31 3.53 -9.38
C PHE A 98 -8.74 3.17 -8.97
N VAL A 99 -8.94 2.79 -7.71
CA VAL A 99 -10.27 2.38 -7.21
C VAL A 99 -11.04 3.49 -6.51
N GLY A 100 -10.40 4.63 -6.25
CA GLY A 100 -11.04 5.83 -5.69
C GLY A 100 -11.35 5.74 -4.19
N SER A 101 -10.81 4.74 -3.50
CA SER A 101 -10.94 4.54 -2.06
C SER A 101 -9.60 4.12 -1.48
N ARG A 102 -9.26 4.63 -0.29
CA ARG A 102 -7.96 4.45 0.38
C ARG A 102 -8.12 3.76 1.73
N LYS A 103 -7.09 3.08 2.22
CA LYS A 103 -7.04 2.63 3.62
C LYS A 103 -7.06 3.87 4.55
N PRO A 104 -7.83 3.89 5.65
CA PRO A 104 -8.60 2.77 6.23
C PRO A 104 -10.10 2.76 5.86
N GLU A 105 -10.51 3.33 4.72
CA GLU A 105 -11.91 3.28 4.29
C GLU A 105 -12.34 1.82 4.01
N PRO A 106 -13.50 1.36 4.51
CA PRO A 106 -13.94 -0.03 4.34
C PRO A 106 -13.89 -0.55 2.91
N ARG A 107 -14.23 0.32 1.95
CA ARG A 107 -14.41 -0.07 0.56
C ARG A 107 -13.14 -0.62 -0.09
N ILE A 108 -11.94 -0.16 0.27
CA ILE A 108 -10.70 -0.69 -0.33
C ILE A 108 -10.45 -2.15 0.07
N TYR A 109 -10.77 -2.52 1.31
CA TYR A 109 -10.64 -3.88 1.81
C TYR A 109 -11.70 -4.79 1.17
N GLU A 110 -12.94 -4.31 1.08
CA GLU A 110 -14.03 -5.02 0.40
C GLU A 110 -13.68 -5.33 -1.06
N ILE A 111 -13.19 -4.33 -1.82
CA ILE A 111 -12.73 -4.52 -3.20
C ILE A 111 -11.61 -5.57 -3.28
N THR A 112 -10.69 -5.56 -2.31
CA THR A 112 -9.59 -6.52 -2.24
C THR A 112 -10.12 -7.95 -2.02
N LEU A 113 -11.00 -8.14 -1.05
CA LEU A 113 -11.64 -9.44 -0.77
C LEU A 113 -12.49 -9.93 -1.95
N GLU A 114 -13.29 -9.05 -2.56
CA GLU A 114 -14.12 -9.33 -3.74
C GLU A 114 -13.26 -9.84 -4.90
N ARG A 115 -12.16 -9.15 -5.22
CA ARG A 115 -11.26 -9.52 -6.32
C ARG A 115 -10.46 -10.78 -6.03
N LEU A 116 -10.03 -10.97 -4.78
CA LEU A 116 -9.28 -12.16 -4.35
C LEU A 116 -10.19 -13.39 -4.25
N GLY A 117 -11.50 -13.18 -4.12
CA GLY A 117 -12.47 -14.22 -3.80
C GLY A 117 -12.16 -14.86 -2.45
N ALA A 118 -11.93 -14.02 -1.43
CA ALA A 118 -11.58 -14.42 -0.07
C ALA A 118 -12.63 -13.94 0.94
N ALA A 119 -12.80 -14.69 2.03
CA ALA A 119 -13.67 -14.30 3.14
C ALA A 119 -12.85 -13.58 4.23
N PRO A 120 -13.42 -12.57 4.92
CA PRO A 120 -12.68 -11.80 5.93
C PRO A 120 -12.03 -12.67 7.02
N ASP A 121 -12.77 -13.66 7.53
CA ASP A 121 -12.36 -14.57 8.60
C ASP A 121 -11.24 -15.56 8.21
N THR A 122 -10.91 -15.63 6.92
CA THR A 122 -9.81 -16.43 6.37
C THR A 122 -8.71 -15.58 5.75
N THR A 123 -8.75 -14.26 6.00
CA THR A 123 -7.82 -13.30 5.42
C THR A 123 -6.98 -12.63 6.50
N LEU A 124 -5.68 -12.48 6.22
CA LEU A 124 -4.73 -11.75 7.06
C LEU A 124 -4.23 -10.51 6.30
N PHE A 125 -4.32 -9.35 6.93
CA PHE A 125 -3.88 -8.07 6.41
C PHE A 125 -2.61 -7.60 7.12
N ILE A 126 -1.59 -7.21 6.36
CA ILE A 126 -0.28 -6.79 6.90
C ILE A 126 -0.01 -5.37 6.42
N ASP A 127 0.18 -4.46 7.37
CA ASP A 127 0.40 -3.02 7.09
C ASP A 127 1.24 -2.39 8.21
N ASP A 128 2.06 -1.40 7.91
CA ASP A 128 2.92 -0.72 8.88
C ASP A 128 2.17 0.34 9.70
N VAL A 129 1.02 0.80 9.20
CA VAL A 129 0.19 1.83 9.82
C VAL A 129 -0.97 1.20 10.59
N GLU A 130 -0.96 1.35 11.92
CA GLU A 130 -1.97 0.75 12.82
C GLU A 130 -3.41 1.12 12.46
N VAL A 131 -3.69 2.35 12.00
CA VAL A 131 -5.06 2.75 11.63
C VAL A 131 -5.58 1.94 10.44
N ASN A 132 -4.69 1.50 9.54
CA ASN A 132 -5.06 0.62 8.43
C ASN A 132 -5.32 -0.81 8.93
N CYS A 133 -4.54 -1.31 9.89
CA CYS A 133 -4.80 -2.60 10.52
C CYS A 133 -6.16 -2.59 11.23
N GLU A 134 -6.46 -1.52 11.97
CA GLU A 134 -7.73 -1.37 12.68
C GLU A 134 -8.92 -1.31 11.72
N GLY A 135 -8.79 -0.59 10.58
CA GLY A 135 -9.80 -0.59 9.53
C GLY A 135 -10.09 -1.98 8.96
N ALA A 136 -9.07 -2.82 8.81
CA ALA A 136 -9.24 -4.22 8.39
C ALA A 136 -9.94 -5.05 9.48
N ARG A 137 -9.54 -4.91 10.75
CA ARG A 137 -10.15 -5.64 11.89
C ARG A 137 -11.64 -5.34 12.05
N GLN A 138 -12.06 -4.11 11.79
CA GLN A 138 -13.49 -3.72 11.83
C GLN A 138 -14.36 -4.49 10.81
N LEU A 139 -13.74 -5.07 9.78
CA LEU A 139 -14.40 -5.91 8.78
C LEU A 139 -14.28 -7.42 9.08
N GLY A 140 -13.70 -7.79 10.22
CA GLY A 140 -13.44 -9.18 10.60
C GLY A 140 -12.20 -9.78 9.93
N ILE A 141 -11.34 -8.96 9.31
CA ILE A 141 -10.07 -9.40 8.72
C ILE A 141 -9.03 -9.48 9.84
N GLY A 142 -8.29 -10.58 9.93
CA GLY A 142 -7.12 -10.65 10.81
C GLY A 142 -6.09 -9.60 10.39
N ALA A 143 -5.42 -8.92 11.33
CA ALA A 143 -4.42 -7.92 10.94
C ALA A 143 -3.17 -7.90 11.82
N ILE A 144 -2.01 -7.88 11.17
CA ILE A 144 -0.69 -7.76 11.77
C ILE A 144 -0.11 -6.39 11.42
N ARG A 145 0.34 -5.66 12.44
CA ARG A 145 1.12 -4.45 12.21
C ARG A 145 2.56 -4.82 11.90
N PHE A 146 3.02 -4.46 10.71
CA PHE A 146 4.40 -4.64 10.29
C PHE A 146 5.31 -3.69 11.09
N ARG A 147 6.30 -4.26 11.80
CA ARG A 147 7.35 -3.50 12.51
C ARG A 147 8.75 -3.93 12.08
N SER A 148 8.91 -5.20 11.77
CA SER A 148 10.10 -5.77 11.14
C SER A 148 9.71 -7.03 10.37
N THR A 149 10.56 -7.43 9.41
CA THR A 149 10.32 -8.65 8.63
C THR A 149 10.26 -9.89 9.51
N GLU A 150 11.18 -10.02 10.47
CA GLU A 150 11.22 -11.15 11.41
C GLU A 150 9.94 -11.27 12.23
N GLN A 151 9.45 -10.15 12.79
CA GLN A 151 8.22 -10.14 13.56
C GLN A 151 7.00 -10.46 12.70
N ALA A 152 6.89 -9.84 11.53
CA ALA A 152 5.76 -10.07 10.64
C ALA A 152 5.69 -11.54 10.21
N ILE A 153 6.81 -12.14 9.79
CA ILE A 153 6.86 -13.56 9.41
C ILE A 153 6.46 -14.46 10.58
N GLY A 154 7.01 -14.24 11.78
CA GLY A 154 6.67 -15.06 12.95
C GLY A 154 5.19 -14.99 13.33
N GLU A 155 4.58 -13.80 13.26
CA GLU A 155 3.15 -13.63 13.53
C GLU A 155 2.27 -14.21 12.41
N ILE A 156 2.70 -14.16 11.15
CA ILE A 156 2.00 -14.81 10.04
C ILE A 156 2.00 -16.32 10.24
N GLU A 157 3.17 -16.95 10.47
CA GLU A 157 3.23 -18.41 10.67
C GLU A 157 2.41 -18.87 11.89
N ALA A 158 2.42 -18.10 12.97
CA ALA A 158 1.58 -18.37 14.13
C ALA A 158 0.08 -18.32 13.78
N ALA A 159 -0.35 -17.35 12.96
CA ALA A 159 -1.73 -17.24 12.50
C ALA A 159 -2.14 -18.37 11.53
N LEU A 160 -1.19 -18.89 10.75
CA LEU A 160 -1.39 -20.03 9.86
C LEU A 160 -1.35 -21.39 10.58
N GLY A 161 -0.94 -21.41 11.86
CA GLY A 161 -0.84 -22.62 12.67
C GLY A 161 0.41 -23.47 12.37
N GLU A 162 1.48 -22.84 11.87
CA GLU A 162 2.71 -23.50 11.39
C GLU A 162 3.95 -23.22 12.27
N ALA A 163 3.75 -23.03 13.58
CA ALA A 163 4.82 -22.79 14.57
C ALA A 163 5.31 -24.05 15.29
#